data_AF-A0A530ZG85-F1
#
_entry.id   AF-A0A530ZG85-F1
#
_cell.length_a   1.000
_cell.length_b   1.000
_cell.length_c   1.000
_cell.angle_alpha   90.00
_cell.angle_beta   90.00
_cell.angle_gamma   90.00
#
_symmetry.space_group_name_H-M   'P 1'
#
loop_
_entity.id
_entity.type
_entity.pdbx_description
1 polymer ?
#
loop_
_entity_poly.entity_id
_entity_poly.type
_entity_poly.pdbx_seq_one_letter_code
_entity_poly.pdbx_strand_id
1 'polypeptide(L)' 'IELFKVPGVAETIDWAGALTELDKVALDPETVSDTIGVLLKYQDDIARIEQGESRRILNEVKAELSAAE' A
#
# COMPACT_ATOMS: atom_id res chain seq x y z
N ILE A 1 -10.56 0.14 -5.36
CA ILE A 1 -10.02 1.35 -6.02
C ILE A 1 -9.60 0.98 -7.43
N GLU A 2 -9.92 1.80 -8.42
CA GLU A 2 -9.41 1.65 -9.79
C GLU A 2 -8.29 2.68 -9.97
N LEU A 3 -7.06 2.18 -10.20
CA LEU A 3 -5.86 3.00 -10.41
C LEU A 3 -5.67 3.22 -11.90
N PHE A 4 -5.22 4.41 -12.29
CA PHE A 4 -4.93 4.71 -13.69
C PHE A 4 -3.76 3.86 -14.22
N LYS A 5 -2.74 3.67 -13.37
CA LYS A 5 -1.63 2.76 -13.64
C LYS A 5 -1.37 1.90 -12.42
N VAL A 6 -1.68 0.61 -12.56
CA VAL A 6 -1.40 -0.40 -11.53
C VAL A 6 0.12 -0.65 -11.48
N PRO A 7 0.73 -0.69 -10.29
CA PRO A 7 2.13 -1.09 -10.16
C PRO A 7 2.34 -2.53 -10.62
N GLY A 8 3.52 -2.80 -11.18
CA GLY A 8 3.93 -4.16 -11.53
C GLY A 8 4.22 -5.01 -10.29
N VAL A 9 4.22 -6.34 -10.47
CA VAL A 9 4.59 -7.29 -9.41
C VAL A 9 6.02 -7.03 -8.91
N ALA A 10 6.96 -6.82 -9.83
CA ALA A 10 8.36 -6.53 -9.47
C ALA A 10 8.48 -5.26 -8.62
N GLU A 11 7.83 -4.16 -9.04
CA GLU A 11 7.82 -2.89 -8.30
C GLU A 11 7.23 -3.06 -6.88
N THR A 12 6.20 -3.91 -6.75
CA THR A 12 5.55 -4.19 -5.46
C THR A 12 6.46 -5.02 -4.53
N ILE A 13 7.20 -6.00 -5.08
CA ILE A 13 8.19 -6.78 -4.33
C ILE A 13 9.34 -5.89 -3.88
N ASP A 14 9.85 -5.02 -4.76
CA ASP A 14 10.95 -4.10 -4.43
C ASP A 14 10.54 -3.13 -3.32
N TRP A 15 9.30 -2.61 -3.36
CA TRP A 15 8.76 -1.77 -2.29
C TRP A 15 8.64 -2.51 -0.96
N ALA A 16 8.11 -3.74 -0.95
CA ALA A 16 8.03 -4.56 0.25
C ALA A 16 9.43 -4.89 0.83
N GLY A 17 10.41 -5.14 -0.05
CA GLY A 17 11.80 -5.31 0.34
C GLY A 17 12.36 -4.06 1.01
N ALA A 18 12.18 -2.88 0.40
CA ALA A 18 12.62 -1.62 0.98
C ALA A 18 11.97 -1.33 2.35
N LEU A 19 10.68 -1.64 2.53
CA LEU A 19 10.02 -1.53 3.82
C LEU A 19 10.63 -2.46 4.88
N THR A 20 10.98 -3.68 4.47
CA THR A 20 11.64 -4.65 5.37
C THR A 20 13.01 -4.15 5.82
N GLU A 21 13.80 -3.58 4.90
CA GLU A 21 15.10 -2.96 5.22
C GLU A 21 14.97 -1.72 6.12
N LEU A 22 13.78 -1.10 6.18
CA LEU A 22 13.44 0.00 7.09
C LEU A 22 12.83 -0.50 8.42
N ASP A 23 12.95 -1.79 8.73
CA ASP A 23 12.37 -2.45 9.91
C ASP A 23 10.84 -2.30 10.02
N LYS A 24 10.14 -2.08 8.90
CA LYS A 24 8.68 -2.05 8.87
C LYS A 24 8.13 -3.47 8.81
N VAL A 25 7.81 -4.02 9.98
CA VAL A 25 7.29 -5.39 10.15
C VAL A 25 5.81 -5.57 9.81
N ALA A 26 5.06 -4.47 9.66
CA ALA A 26 3.65 -4.49 9.29
C ALA A 26 3.28 -3.22 8.51
N LEU A 27 2.28 -3.34 7.63
CA LEU A 27 1.70 -2.20 6.95
C LEU A 27 0.67 -1.49 7.84
N ASP A 28 0.89 -0.19 8.02
CA ASP A 28 -0.04 0.75 8.62
C ASP A 28 -0.35 1.88 7.61
N PRO A 29 -1.47 2.62 7.79
CA PRO A 29 -1.87 3.64 6.84
C PRO A 29 -0.85 4.77 6.64
N GLU A 30 -0.07 5.11 7.68
CA GLU A 30 0.95 6.17 7.63
C GLU A 30 2.14 5.69 6.80
N THR A 31 2.69 4.51 7.09
CA THR A 31 3.78 3.91 6.31
C THR A 31 3.39 3.74 4.83
N VAL A 32 2.14 3.34 4.54
CA VAL A 32 1.64 3.29 3.16
C VAL A 32 1.60 4.69 2.55
N SER A 33 0.98 5.67 3.22
CA SER A 33 0.88 7.05 2.72
C SER A 33 2.26 7.64 2.37
N ASP A 34 3.23 7.49 3.26
CA ASP A 34 4.57 8.08 3.11
C ASP A 34 5.38 7.47 1.96
N THR A 35 5.06 6.23 1.56
CA THR A 35 5.89 5.45 0.64
C THR A 35 5.17 5.03 -0.64
N ILE A 36 3.85 5.24 -0.76
CA ILE A 36 3.06 4.78 -1.91
C ILE A 36 3.50 5.42 -3.23
N GLY A 37 4.15 6.60 -3.19
CA GLY A 37 4.74 7.23 -4.37
C GLY A 37 5.86 6.40 -5.05
N VAL A 38 6.40 5.40 -4.36
CA VAL A 38 7.30 4.40 -4.96
C VAL A 38 6.56 3.55 -5.99
N LEU A 39 5.30 3.20 -5.73
CA LEU A 39 4.45 2.38 -6.60
C LEU A 39 3.64 3.22 -7.58
N LEU A 40 2.97 4.25 -7.07
CA LEU A 40 2.05 5.07 -7.84
C LEU A 40 2.77 6.29 -8.42
N LYS A 41 2.55 6.56 -9.70
CA LYS A 41 3.18 7.69 -10.41
C LYS A 41 2.22 8.85 -10.66
N TYR A 42 0.92 8.60 -10.59
CA TYR A 42 -0.12 9.59 -10.85
C TYR A 42 -0.53 10.25 -9.54
N GLN A 43 -0.47 11.58 -9.50
CA GLN A 43 -0.76 12.36 -8.29
C GLN A 43 -2.21 12.17 -7.82
N ASP A 44 -3.16 12.01 -8.74
CA ASP A 44 -4.56 11.74 -8.39
C ASP A 44 -4.73 10.38 -7.70
N ASP A 45 -4.00 9.36 -8.15
CA ASP A 45 -4.02 8.02 -7.52
C ASP A 45 -3.36 8.07 -6.13
N ILE A 46 -2.25 8.79 -5.99
CA ILE A 46 -1.58 9.00 -4.69
C ILE A 46 -2.53 9.71 -3.73
N ALA A 47 -3.10 10.85 -4.14
CA ALA A 47 -4.00 11.65 -3.30
C ALA A 47 -5.20 10.83 -2.79
N ARG A 48 -5.76 9.94 -3.63
CA ARG A 48 -6.85 9.05 -3.21
C ARG A 48 -6.43 8.08 -2.11
N ILE A 49 -5.22 7.52 -2.22
CA ILE A 49 -4.65 6.64 -1.19
C ILE A 49 -4.41 7.39 0.12
N GLU A 50 -3.83 8.59 0.04
CA GLU A 50 -3.55 9.46 1.20
C GLU A 50 -4.82 9.94 1.91
N GLN A 51 -5.92 10.17 1.16
CA GLN A 51 -7.22 10.63 1.68
C GLN A 51 -8.03 9.57 2.43
N GLY A 52 -7.47 8.37 2.65
CA GLY A 52 -8.05 7.36 3.54
C GLY A 52 -8.36 6.00 2.89
N GLU A 53 -8.17 5.86 1.58
CA GLU A 53 -8.31 4.56 0.92
C GLU A 53 -7.28 3.54 1.44
N SER A 54 -6.07 3.98 1.80
CA SER A 54 -5.05 3.14 2.45
C SER A 54 -5.60 2.42 3.68
N ARG A 55 -6.28 3.16 4.57
CA ARG A 55 -6.86 2.62 5.79
C ARG A 55 -7.99 1.65 5.52
N ARG A 56 -8.87 1.97 4.57
CA ARG A 56 -9.99 1.11 4.18
C ARG A 56 -9.47 -0.25 3.67
N ILE A 57 -8.52 -0.23 2.75
CA ILE A 57 -7.93 -1.42 2.14
C ILE A 57 -7.17 -2.24 3.18
N LEU A 58 -6.36 -1.61 4.04
CA LEU A 58 -5.63 -2.34 5.08
C LEU A 58 -6.56 -3.03 6.07
N ASN A 59 -7.69 -2.41 6.42
CA ASN A 59 -8.68 -3.03 7.31
C ASN A 59 -9.38 -4.22 6.63
N GLU A 60 -9.72 -4.10 5.35
CA GLU A 60 -10.32 -5.16 4.54
C GLU A 60 -9.40 -6.38 4.47
N VAL A 61 -8.12 -6.17 4.10
CA VAL A 61 -7.11 -7.23 4.03
C VAL A 61 -6.88 -7.90 5.39
N LYS A 62 -6.81 -7.12 6.48
CA LYS A 62 -6.65 -7.66 7.83
C LYS A 62 -7.86 -8.52 8.25
N ALA A 63 -9.07 -8.10 7.90
CA ALA A 63 -10.27 -8.87 8.18
C ALA A 63 -10.29 -10.19 7.40
N GLU A 64 -9.92 -10.18 6.12
CA GLU A 64 -9.81 -11.38 5.28
C GLU A 64 -8.77 -12.36 5.82
N LEU A 65 -7.58 -11.89 6.20
CA LEU A 65 -6.54 -12.70 6.83
C LEU A 65 -7.04 -13.37 8.11
N SER A 66 -7.71 -12.61 8.98
CA SER A 66 -8.24 -13.15 10.25
C SER A 66 -9.39 -14.14 10.06
N ALA A 67 -10.12 -14.07 8.93
CA ALA A 67 -11.20 -15.00 8.62
C ALA A 67 -10.70 -16.29 7.93
N ALA A 68 -9.46 -16.26 7.41
CA ALA A 68 -8.81 -17.40 6.77
C ALA A 68 -8.01 -18.28 7.75
N GLU A 69 -7.77 -17.79 8.97
CA GLU A 69 -7.19 -18.53 10.11
C GLU A 69 -8.27 -19.32 10.88
#